data_AF-A0A060Y2W7-F1
#
_entry.id   AF-A0A060Y2W7-F1
#
_cell.length_a   1.000
_cell.length_b   1.000
_cell.length_c   1.000
_cell.angle_alpha   90.00
_cell.angle_beta   90.00
_cell.angle_gamma   90.00
#
_symmetry.space_group_name_H-M   'P 1'
#
loop_
_entity.id
_entity.type
_entity.pdbx_description
1 polymer ?
#
loop_
_entity_poly.entity_id
_entity_poly.type
_entity_poly.pdbx_seq_one_letter_code
_entity_poly.pdbx_strand_id
1 'polypeptide(L)'
;MGLESTMVCVDNSEYMRNGDFLPTRLQAQQDAVNIVCHSKTRSNPENNVGLITMANNCEVLTTLTADAGRILSKLHAVQPRGNISFCTGIRVAHLALKHRQGKNHKMRIIAFVGSPVEDNEKDLVKMAKRLKKEKVSVDIINFGEEEVNTEKLTAFINTLNGKEGAGSTL
;
A
#
# COMPACT_ATOMS: atom_id res chain seq x y z
N MET A 1 -19.82 3.00 7.84
CA MET A 1 -18.72 2.65 6.90
C MET A 1 -18.93 1.21 6.48
N GLY A 2 -18.75 0.86 5.19
CA GLY A 2 -19.05 -0.49 4.68
C GLY A 2 -17.88 -1.47 4.80
N LEU A 3 -18.12 -2.74 4.45
CA LEU A 3 -17.10 -3.78 4.37
C LEU A 3 -16.00 -3.40 3.37
N GLU A 4 -14.75 -3.50 3.80
CA GLU A 4 -13.58 -3.24 2.96
C GLU A 4 -12.51 -4.32 3.12
N SER A 5 -11.75 -4.53 2.06
CA SER A 5 -10.55 -5.34 2.02
C SER A 5 -9.40 -4.40 1.72
N THR A 6 -8.53 -4.20 2.71
CA THR A 6 -7.42 -3.26 2.61
C THR A 6 -6.12 -4.05 2.45
N MET A 7 -5.41 -3.84 1.36
CA MET A 7 -4.04 -4.34 1.21
C MET A 7 -3.07 -3.24 1.56
N VAL A 8 -2.24 -3.47 2.57
CA VAL A 8 -1.18 -2.55 2.98
C VAL A 8 0.12 -3.00 2.33
N CYS A 9 0.72 -2.11 1.55
CA CYS A 9 1.99 -2.32 0.88
C CYS A 9 3.05 -1.52 1.62
N VAL A 10 4.03 -2.20 2.18
CA VAL A 10 5.13 -1.56 2.91
C VAL A 10 6.38 -1.52 2.06
N ASP A 11 6.98 -0.35 1.99
CA ASP A 11 8.33 -0.17 1.46
C ASP A 11 9.34 -0.68 2.49
N ASN A 12 10.18 -1.61 2.08
CA ASN A 12 11.31 -2.13 2.85
C ASN A 12 12.63 -1.94 2.09
N SER A 13 12.73 -0.91 1.26
CA SER A 13 13.95 -0.51 0.58
C SER A 13 15.06 -0.09 1.54
N GLU A 14 16.29 0.04 1.05
CA GLU A 14 17.43 0.47 1.87
C GLU A 14 17.27 1.89 2.44
N TYR A 15 16.50 2.75 1.76
CA TYR A 15 16.15 4.10 2.23
C TYR A 15 15.37 4.09 3.55
N MET A 16 14.76 2.97 3.92
CA MET A 16 14.06 2.80 5.19
C MET A 16 15.00 2.67 6.40
N ARG A 17 16.31 2.51 6.17
CA ARG A 17 17.32 2.63 7.24
C ARG A 17 17.59 4.07 7.64
N ASN A 18 17.12 5.05 6.85
CA ASN A 18 17.35 6.45 7.17
C ASN A 18 16.67 6.79 8.51
N GLY A 19 17.43 7.48 9.36
CA GLY A 19 17.02 7.90 10.70
C GLY A 19 16.48 9.34 10.74
N ASP A 20 15.98 9.85 9.62
CA ASP A 20 15.35 11.17 9.50
C ASP A 20 13.98 11.25 10.19
N PHE A 21 13.35 10.11 10.45
CA PHE A 21 12.21 9.99 11.35
C PHE A 21 12.64 9.30 12.66
N LEU A 22 12.28 9.88 13.80
CA LEU A 22 12.47 9.24 15.11
C LEU A 22 11.39 8.16 15.33
N PRO A 23 11.75 6.95 15.83
CA PRO A 23 13.10 6.44 16.10
C PRO A 23 13.85 5.92 14.87
N THR A 24 13.16 5.32 13.89
CA THR A 24 13.65 5.01 12.53
C THR A 24 12.49 5.08 11.54
N ARG A 25 12.74 5.34 10.25
CA ARG A 25 11.68 5.31 9.21
C ARG A 25 10.88 4.02 9.24
N LEU A 26 11.54 2.88 9.41
CA LEU A 26 10.90 1.58 9.47
C LEU A 26 9.95 1.47 10.67
N GLN A 27 10.36 1.91 11.86
CA GLN A 27 9.47 1.90 13.03
C GLN A 27 8.30 2.87 12.89
N ALA A 28 8.54 4.08 12.35
CA ALA A 28 7.47 5.03 12.08
C ALA A 28 6.42 4.44 11.11
N GLN A 29 6.87 3.73 10.07
CA GLN A 29 5.99 3.01 9.16
C GLN A 29 5.26 1.86 9.87
N GLN A 30 5.93 1.12 10.76
CA GLN A 30 5.30 0.07 11.57
C GLN A 30 4.14 0.60 12.41
N ASP A 31 4.37 1.72 13.09
CA ASP A 31 3.36 2.37 13.91
C ASP A 31 2.20 2.91 13.06
N ALA A 32 2.49 3.52 11.90
CA ALA A 32 1.47 3.99 10.97
C ALA A 32 0.59 2.84 10.46
N VAL A 33 1.19 1.73 10.03
CA VAL A 33 0.46 0.52 9.60
C VAL A 33 -0.39 -0.01 10.74
N ASN A 34 0.14 -0.04 11.96
CA ASN A 34 -0.58 -0.51 13.14
C ASN A 34 -1.84 0.33 13.42
N ILE A 35 -1.72 1.67 13.35
CA ILE A 35 -2.85 2.60 13.51
C ILE A 35 -3.89 2.39 12.41
N VAL A 36 -3.46 2.22 11.16
CA VAL A 36 -4.36 1.97 10.02
C VAL A 36 -5.11 0.65 10.22
N CYS A 37 -4.42 -0.43 10.56
CA CYS A 37 -5.04 -1.73 10.85
C CYS A 37 -6.10 -1.61 11.95
N HIS A 38 -5.75 -1.02 13.09
CA HIS A 38 -6.69 -0.84 14.21
C HIS A 38 -7.86 0.07 13.87
N SER A 39 -7.63 1.13 13.09
CA SER A 39 -8.70 2.02 12.62
C SER A 39 -9.70 1.27 11.73
N LYS A 40 -9.18 0.43 10.83
CA LYS A 40 -10.00 -0.39 9.93
C LYS A 40 -10.77 -1.48 10.65
N THR A 41 -10.14 -2.20 11.59
CA THR A 41 -10.80 -3.22 12.40
C THR A 41 -11.84 -2.62 13.35
N ARG A 42 -11.59 -1.45 13.93
CA ARG A 42 -12.60 -0.73 14.74
C ARG A 42 -13.77 -0.21 13.91
N SER A 43 -13.52 0.17 12.66
CA SER A 43 -14.58 0.65 11.76
C SER A 43 -15.57 -0.45 11.41
N ASN A 44 -15.09 -1.67 11.14
CA ASN A 44 -15.90 -2.87 11.03
C ASN A 44 -15.08 -4.11 11.44
N PRO A 45 -15.62 -5.00 12.29
CA PRO A 45 -14.93 -6.22 12.71
C PRO A 45 -14.74 -7.23 11.57
N GLU A 46 -15.54 -7.16 10.51
CA GLU A 46 -15.42 -8.00 9.32
C GLU A 46 -14.43 -7.44 8.28
N ASN A 47 -13.79 -6.30 8.56
CA ASN A 47 -12.76 -5.77 7.68
C ASN A 47 -11.53 -6.67 7.69
N ASN A 48 -11.00 -6.91 6.50
CA ASN A 48 -9.78 -7.70 6.33
C ASN A 48 -8.64 -6.81 5.91
N VAL A 49 -7.48 -7.03 6.52
CA VAL A 49 -6.25 -6.34 6.18
C VAL A 49 -5.21 -7.37 5.74
N GLY A 50 -4.51 -7.08 4.66
CA GLY A 50 -3.37 -7.87 4.20
C GLY A 50 -2.10 -7.04 4.21
N LEU A 51 -0.94 -7.70 4.26
CA LEU A 51 0.37 -7.07 4.27
C LEU A 51 1.25 -7.65 3.16
N ILE A 52 1.81 -6.75 2.33
CA ILE A 52 2.77 -7.09 1.30
C ILE A 52 4.01 -6.21 1.39
N THR A 53 5.16 -6.74 1.00
CA THR A 53 6.39 -5.95 0.82
C THR A 53 6.51 -5.47 -0.62
N MET A 54 7.18 -4.34 -0.81
CA MET A 54 7.44 -3.79 -2.15
C MET A 54 8.92 -3.81 -2.57
N ALA A 55 9.87 -4.25 -1.74
CA ALA A 55 11.27 -4.31 -2.16
C ALA A 55 11.65 -5.60 -2.90
N ASN A 56 12.50 -5.46 -3.93
CA ASN A 56 13.01 -6.49 -4.84
C ASN A 56 11.92 -7.43 -5.39
N ASN A 57 11.63 -8.51 -4.67
CA ASN A 57 10.57 -9.45 -4.96
C ASN A 57 9.41 -9.13 -4.03
N CYS A 58 8.39 -8.44 -4.54
CA CYS A 58 7.19 -8.15 -3.75
C CYS A 58 6.56 -9.46 -3.26
N GLU A 59 6.58 -9.67 -1.94
CA GLU A 59 6.11 -10.89 -1.32
C GLU A 59 4.89 -10.59 -0.43
N VAL A 60 3.93 -11.53 -0.45
CA VAL A 60 2.76 -11.45 0.42
C VAL A 60 3.12 -12.05 1.77
N LEU A 61 3.43 -11.20 2.74
CA LEU A 61 3.76 -11.63 4.10
C LEU A 61 2.54 -12.17 4.84
N THR A 62 1.38 -11.55 4.62
CA THR A 62 0.12 -11.94 5.25
C THR A 62 -1.01 -11.67 4.27
N THR A 63 -1.79 -12.71 3.99
CA THR A 63 -3.01 -12.59 3.20
C THR A 63 -4.09 -11.83 3.98
N LEU A 64 -5.23 -11.58 3.35
CA LEU A 64 -6.36 -10.90 3.98
C LEU A 64 -6.79 -11.63 5.27
N THR A 65 -6.60 -10.97 6.41
CA THR A 65 -6.97 -11.47 7.73
C THR A 65 -7.56 -10.35 8.59
N ALA A 66 -8.43 -10.70 9.55
CA ALA A 66 -8.92 -9.78 10.56
C ALA A 66 -7.98 -9.67 11.77
N ASP A 67 -6.96 -10.56 11.86
CA ASP A 67 -6.03 -10.61 12.97
C ASP A 67 -4.85 -9.63 12.78
N ALA A 68 -4.95 -8.48 13.44
CA ALA A 68 -3.90 -7.47 13.46
C ALA A 68 -2.59 -7.97 14.10
N GLY A 69 -2.64 -8.92 15.05
CA GLY A 69 -1.45 -9.42 15.74
C GLY A 69 -0.52 -10.19 14.80
N ARG A 70 -1.10 -10.97 13.88
CA ARG A 70 -0.35 -11.70 12.84
C ARG A 70 0.36 -10.74 11.88
N ILE A 71 -0.31 -9.66 11.49
CA ILE A 71 0.26 -8.62 10.63
C ILE A 71 1.44 -7.94 11.34
N LEU A 72 1.25 -7.52 12.59
CA LEU A 72 2.27 -6.84 13.39
C LEU A 72 3.54 -7.70 13.56
N SER A 73 3.36 -8.97 13.89
CA SER A 73 4.46 -9.92 14.07
C SER A 73 5.29 -10.08 12.80
N LYS A 74 4.63 -10.14 11.63
CA LYS A 74 5.32 -10.22 10.34
C LYS A 74 5.98 -8.91 9.98
N LEU A 75 5.35 -7.78 10.31
CA LEU A 75 5.87 -6.45 10.01
C LEU A 75 7.15 -6.15 10.81
N HIS A 76 7.23 -6.54 12.08
CA HIS A 76 8.45 -6.41 12.88
C HIS A 76 9.62 -7.28 12.38
N ALA A 77 9.32 -8.39 11.69
CA ALA A 77 10.33 -9.25 11.10
C ALA A 77 10.88 -8.70 9.76
N VAL A 78 10.27 -7.65 9.19
CA VAL A 78 10.71 -7.04 7.94
C VAL A 78 12.02 -6.30 8.18
N GLN A 79 13.01 -6.57 7.33
CA GLN A 79 14.28 -5.86 7.31
C GLN A 79 14.39 -4.98 6.06
N PRO A 80 15.04 -3.80 6.17
CA PRO A 80 15.21 -2.89 5.07
C PRO A 80 16.34 -3.37 4.14
N ARG A 81 15.97 -3.86 2.96
CA ARG A 81 16.87 -4.42 1.95
C ARG A 81 16.32 -4.25 0.54
N GLY A 82 17.21 -3.88 -0.39
CA GLY A 82 16.93 -3.81 -1.82
C GLY A 82 16.24 -2.51 -2.24
N ASN A 83 15.67 -2.53 -3.45
CA ASN A 83 15.05 -1.36 -4.08
C ASN A 83 13.53 -1.57 -4.21
N ILE A 84 12.77 -0.48 -4.15
CA ILE A 84 11.31 -0.53 -4.33
C ILE A 84 10.96 -0.90 -5.78
N SER A 85 9.94 -1.73 -5.95
CA SER A 85 9.32 -2.04 -7.23
C SER A 85 7.82 -1.79 -7.17
N PHE A 86 7.41 -0.54 -7.41
CA PHE A 86 6.03 -0.11 -7.21
C PHE A 86 5.07 -0.79 -8.20
N CYS A 87 5.44 -0.88 -9.48
CA CYS A 87 4.59 -1.51 -10.49
C CYS A 87 4.27 -2.98 -10.18
N THR A 88 5.25 -3.74 -9.69
CA THR A 88 5.08 -5.13 -9.28
C THR A 88 4.26 -5.23 -7.99
N GLY A 89 4.55 -4.37 -7.00
CA GLY A 89 3.83 -4.34 -5.73
C GLY A 89 2.32 -4.14 -5.90
N ILE A 90 1.93 -3.18 -6.73
CA ILE A 90 0.51 -2.91 -7.03
C ILE A 90 -0.16 -4.08 -7.77
N ARG A 91 0.55 -4.75 -8.69
CA ARG A 91 0.01 -5.96 -9.37
C ARG A 91 -0.23 -7.11 -8.39
N VAL A 92 0.72 -7.33 -7.48
CA VAL A 92 0.60 -8.37 -6.46
C VAL A 92 -0.51 -8.03 -5.46
N ALA A 93 -0.59 -6.77 -5.00
CA ALA A 93 -1.68 -6.28 -4.14
C ALA A 93 -3.05 -6.53 -4.78
N HIS A 94 -3.16 -6.22 -6.07
CA HIS A 94 -4.37 -6.42 -6.84
C HIS A 94 -4.74 -7.90 -6.98
N LEU A 95 -3.77 -8.78 -7.22
CA LEU A 95 -3.99 -10.22 -7.26
C LEU A 95 -4.43 -10.79 -5.90
N ALA A 96 -3.85 -10.29 -4.80
CA ALA A 96 -4.24 -10.65 -3.44
C ALA A 96 -5.69 -10.24 -3.13
N LEU A 97 -6.12 -9.05 -3.59
CA LEU A 97 -7.51 -8.59 -3.46
C LEU A 97 -8.50 -9.47 -4.22
N LYS A 98 -8.10 -10.11 -5.32
CA LYS A 98 -8.97 -11.07 -6.05
C LYS A 98 -9.27 -12.34 -5.25
N HIS A 99 -8.40 -12.73 -4.32
CA HIS A 99 -8.55 -13.93 -3.48
C HIS A 99 -9.32 -13.66 -2.18
N ARG A 100 -10.06 -12.55 -2.09
CA ARG A 100 -10.90 -12.24 -0.93
C ARG A 100 -12.10 -13.17 -0.82
N GLN A 101 -12.49 -13.49 0.42
CA GLN A 101 -13.68 -14.30 0.68
C GLN A 101 -14.99 -13.53 0.42
N GLY A 102 -15.04 -12.23 0.74
CA GLY A 102 -16.22 -11.39 0.55
C GLY A 102 -16.20 -10.59 -0.77
N LYS A 103 -17.03 -10.97 -1.76
CA LYS A 103 -17.16 -10.21 -3.02
C LYS A 103 -17.75 -8.80 -2.85
N ASN A 104 -18.48 -8.56 -1.75
CA ASN A 104 -19.12 -7.29 -1.44
C ASN A 104 -18.18 -6.25 -0.78
N HIS A 105 -16.94 -6.63 -0.45
CA HIS A 105 -16.01 -5.72 0.18
C HIS A 105 -15.53 -4.69 -0.86
N LYS A 106 -15.34 -3.43 -0.46
CA LYS A 106 -14.63 -2.46 -1.29
C LYS A 106 -13.14 -2.79 -1.31
N MET A 107 -12.53 -2.74 -2.49
CA MET A 107 -11.08 -2.95 -2.65
C MET A 107 -10.35 -1.65 -2.35
N ARG A 108 -9.46 -1.67 -1.37
CA ARG A 108 -8.56 -0.56 -1.06
C ARG A 108 -7.12 -1.06 -0.99
N ILE A 109 -6.21 -0.31 -1.57
CA ILE A 109 -4.77 -0.52 -1.47
C ILE A 109 -4.22 0.71 -0.76
N ILE A 110 -3.39 0.52 0.25
CA ILE A 110 -2.64 1.58 0.91
C ILE A 110 -1.17 1.27 0.66
N ALA A 111 -0.48 2.11 -0.10
CA ALA A 111 0.91 1.93 -0.45
C ALA A 111 1.77 2.97 0.26
N PHE A 112 2.64 2.50 1.15
CA PHE A 112 3.66 3.32 1.78
C PHE A 112 4.87 3.36 0.87
N VAL A 113 5.28 4.55 0.41
CA VAL A 113 6.43 4.76 -0.47
C VAL A 113 7.42 5.69 0.22
N GLY A 114 8.66 5.25 0.41
CA GLY A 114 9.70 6.08 1.04
C GLY A 114 11.05 6.08 0.33
N SER A 115 11.05 5.64 -0.92
CA SER A 115 12.21 5.58 -1.80
C SER A 115 11.84 6.03 -3.22
N PRO A 116 12.82 6.48 -4.04
CA PRO A 116 12.54 6.98 -5.38
C PRO A 116 11.98 5.87 -6.27
N VAL A 117 10.84 6.15 -6.90
CA VAL A 117 10.17 5.24 -7.82
C VAL A 117 10.75 5.45 -9.23
N GLU A 118 11.62 4.53 -9.65
CA GLU A 118 12.22 4.52 -11.00
C GLU A 118 11.26 4.03 -12.10
N ASP A 119 10.03 3.63 -11.75
CA ASP A 119 9.04 3.17 -12.71
C ASP A 119 8.69 4.23 -13.78
N ASN A 120 8.40 3.74 -14.98
CA ASN A 120 7.96 4.56 -16.11
C ASN A 120 6.53 5.07 -15.91
N GLU A 121 6.31 6.36 -16.16
CA GLU A 121 4.98 6.99 -16.08
C GLU A 121 3.95 6.31 -17.00
N LYS A 122 4.37 5.90 -18.21
CA LYS A 122 3.48 5.21 -19.16
C LYS A 122 2.89 3.92 -18.58
N ASP A 123 3.67 3.17 -17.81
CA ASP A 123 3.22 1.92 -17.21
C ASP A 123 2.36 2.17 -15.96
N LEU A 124 2.71 3.19 -15.17
CA LEU A 124 1.86 3.71 -14.09
C LEU A 124 0.47 4.09 -14.60
N VAL A 125 0.38 4.85 -15.70
CA VAL A 125 -0.90 5.26 -16.30
C VAL A 125 -1.70 4.06 -16.81
N LYS A 126 -1.06 3.07 -17.44
CA LYS A 126 -1.73 1.83 -17.86
C LYS A 126 -2.27 1.05 -16.65
N MET A 127 -1.50 0.98 -15.57
CA MET A 127 -1.90 0.34 -14.31
C MET A 127 -3.08 1.07 -13.67
N ALA A 128 -3.04 2.40 -13.58
CA ALA A 128 -4.14 3.22 -13.05
C ALA A 128 -5.44 2.97 -13.82
N LYS A 129 -5.39 2.91 -15.16
CA LYS A 129 -6.56 2.58 -15.99
C LYS A 129 -7.13 1.18 -15.71
N ARG A 130 -6.28 0.19 -15.42
CA ARG A 130 -6.73 -1.16 -15.04
C ARG A 130 -7.40 -1.17 -13.68
N LEU A 131 -6.80 -0.52 -12.68
CA LEU A 131 -7.33 -0.43 -11.32
C LEU A 131 -8.68 0.29 -11.29
N LYS A 132 -8.82 1.34 -12.11
CA LYS A 132 -10.08 2.07 -12.27
C LYS A 132 -11.20 1.19 -12.82
N LYS A 133 -10.94 0.36 -13.83
CA LYS A 133 -11.93 -0.60 -14.35
C LYS A 133 -12.39 -1.60 -13.30
N GLU A 134 -11.48 -1.99 -12.41
CA GLU A 134 -11.77 -2.92 -11.32
C GLU A 134 -12.33 -2.24 -10.06
N LYS A 135 -12.55 -0.90 -10.07
CA LYS A 135 -13.05 -0.12 -8.92
C LYS A 135 -12.21 -0.32 -7.65
N VAL A 136 -10.89 -0.31 -7.81
CA VAL A 136 -9.93 -0.38 -6.70
C VAL A 136 -9.57 1.04 -6.28
N SER A 137 -9.68 1.36 -4.99
CA SER A 137 -9.14 2.61 -4.42
C SER A 137 -7.68 2.41 -4.04
N VAL A 138 -6.83 3.40 -4.29
CA VAL A 138 -5.40 3.33 -3.95
C VAL A 138 -5.00 4.61 -3.21
N ASP A 139 -4.65 4.48 -1.94
CA ASP A 139 -4.04 5.57 -1.18
C ASP A 139 -2.54 5.39 -1.18
N ILE A 140 -1.80 6.46 -1.45
CA ILE A 140 -0.35 6.42 -1.50
C ILE A 140 0.15 7.34 -0.41
N ILE A 141 0.83 6.77 0.58
CA ILE A 141 1.45 7.53 1.66
C ILE A 141 2.90 7.70 1.27
N ASN A 142 3.24 8.90 0.80
CA ASN A 142 4.61 9.25 0.48
C ASN A 142 5.29 9.77 1.75
N PHE A 143 6.48 9.24 2.07
CA PHE A 143 7.24 9.69 3.24
C PHE A 143 8.74 9.61 2.96
N GLY A 144 9.45 10.73 3.06
CA GLY A 144 10.90 10.79 2.85
C GLY A 144 11.28 11.47 1.53
N GLU A 145 11.08 10.82 0.38
CA GLU A 145 11.38 11.42 -0.94
C GLU A 145 10.13 11.94 -1.65
N GLU A 146 9.63 13.08 -1.17
CA GLU A 146 8.47 13.74 -1.79
C GLU A 146 8.79 14.36 -3.15
N GLU A 147 9.90 15.08 -3.31
CA GLU A 147 10.15 15.88 -4.51
C GLU A 147 10.22 15.06 -5.81
N VAL A 148 10.85 13.87 -5.78
CA VAL A 148 11.04 13.04 -6.97
C VAL A 148 9.80 12.19 -7.30
N ASN A 149 9.06 11.79 -6.27
CA ASN A 149 7.94 10.86 -6.44
C ASN A 149 6.60 11.56 -6.66
N THR A 150 6.42 12.75 -6.10
CA THR A 150 5.10 13.40 -6.06
C THR A 150 4.53 13.61 -7.46
N GLU A 151 5.31 14.08 -8.43
CA GLU A 151 4.79 14.29 -9.80
C GLU A 151 4.22 13.00 -10.43
N LYS A 152 4.98 11.89 -10.36
CA LYS A 152 4.55 10.60 -10.94
C LYS A 152 3.34 10.02 -10.21
N LEU A 153 3.34 10.09 -8.88
CA LEU A 153 2.27 9.56 -8.04
C LEU A 153 1.01 10.42 -8.17
N THR A 154 1.13 11.74 -8.28
CA THR A 154 0.01 12.65 -8.54
C THR A 154 -0.62 12.36 -9.90
N ALA A 155 0.17 12.15 -10.96
CA ALA A 155 -0.34 11.75 -12.27
C ALA A 155 -1.08 10.40 -12.21
N PHE A 156 -0.55 9.44 -11.44
CA PHE A 156 -1.18 8.14 -11.20
C PHE A 156 -2.54 8.29 -10.48
N ILE A 157 -2.59 9.01 -9.36
CA ILE A 157 -3.81 9.22 -8.58
C ILE A 157 -4.84 10.01 -9.38
N ASN A 158 -4.43 11.05 -10.12
CA ASN A 158 -5.33 11.81 -10.99
C ASN A 158 -5.98 10.92 -12.07
N THR A 159 -5.20 10.00 -12.64
CA THR A 159 -5.71 9.02 -13.61
C THR A 159 -6.70 8.06 -12.96
N LEU A 160 -6.43 7.66 -11.73
CA LEU A 160 -7.21 6.68 -10.97
C LEU A 160 -8.54 7.28 -10.48
N ASN A 161 -8.52 8.50 -9.94
CA ASN A 161 -9.71 9.26 -9.54
C ASN A 161 -10.55 9.69 -10.75
N GLY A 162 -9.96 10.23 -11.82
CA GLY A 162 -10.70 10.75 -12.97
C GLY A 162 -11.85 11.72 -12.62
N LYS A 163 -13.01 11.62 -13.31
CA LYS A 163 -14.16 12.55 -13.17
C LYS A 163 -15.09 12.25 -11.98
N GLU A 164 -15.09 11.04 -11.45
CA GLU A 164 -15.87 10.67 -10.26
C GLU A 164 -14.89 10.60 -9.10
N GLY A 165 -14.78 11.66 -8.30
CA GLY A 165 -13.80 11.81 -7.22
C GLY A 165 -13.92 10.76 -6.11
N ALA A 166 -13.55 9.52 -6.40
CA ALA A 166 -13.74 8.38 -5.52
C ALA A 166 -12.41 7.90 -4.93
N GLY A 167 -11.97 8.61 -3.88
CA GLY A 167 -11.42 7.98 -2.67
C GLY A 167 -9.97 7.51 -2.68
N SER A 168 -9.16 7.94 -3.65
CA SER A 168 -7.71 7.72 -3.68
C SER A 168 -6.99 9.02 -3.33
N THR A 169 -6.20 9.02 -2.26
CA THR A 169 -5.49 10.22 -1.76
C THR A 169 -3.98 9.98 -1.71
N LEU A 170 -3.23 11.05 -2.00
CA LEU A 170 -1.78 11.15 -1.78
C LEU A 170 -1.55 11.82 -0.42
#